data_AF-A0A3L7NZL8-F1
#
_entry.id   AF-A0A3L7NZL8-F1
#
_cell.length_a   1.000
_cell.length_b   1.000
_cell.length_c   1.000
_cell.angle_alpha   90.00
_cell.angle_beta   90.00
_cell.angle_gamma   90.00
#
_symmetry.space_group_name_H-M   'P 1'
#
loop_
_entity.id
_entity.type
_entity.pdbx_description
1 polymer ?
#
loop_
_entity_poly.entity_id
_entity_poly.type
_entity_poly.pdbx_seq_one_letter_code
_entity_poly.pdbx_strand_id
1 'polypeptide(L)'
;MIMWVVGMAAGFAVMYFSLPKQKLGGPAGPVPADDSLKPSQSSLCETKLTKWIQSVNPERLQYNTDIESRVIELNRYWTSCGPAAGSVPLVSDLKAIETQVEGDYLKRVLATRFGRRDIEHIRQTILLSRIADRVKKEHQTDLDRAVALVALISPQIEPLPPRQSLDRPLTPFDCLLNGQGTPSDRAWVLAEAMRQLHLDSVVLTTDGEDVQPLLAVLVEQDAYLFDSLTGWPIPAAGESKRKTIYRVPAKLKDVLADDSILRQLDVASRPYPWTVDKLKAARAGLVGTSCTWAPRMAELQYQWPTNQVCVIYDGLGPSSAITKGLSERVTSHLAPLGYAADRVRVWEYPEQQSALYDSMGAESAPHMTPLVDVMSGPRSFVEEPDPKTNNVKVTIQKAKRPLQQARVQHLLGHRVDAIGNYLTMMRAHRSAPKMGGKIDSAIQQAMDQNRLLADKVVYWMSLVQFENDDYDACQGTLRSYMREFPLGEMRDAAILRQSACLEKEDKYEEAEKVLSAIGPGLYEQRRELLSRRLKELRGAVAAAPPVTTPEPPAQPAESAPQTPGPGAPPAQPGETSPPPPPQAEATP
;
A
#
# COMPACT_ATOMS: atom_id res chain seq x y z
N MET A 1 29.14 -28.57 -51.57
CA MET A 1 28.24 -27.62 -52.27
C MET A 1 27.48 -26.88 -51.19
N ILE A 2 27.89 -25.66 -50.77
CA ILE A 2 27.60 -24.36 -51.42
C ILE A 2 26.06 -24.23 -51.56
N MET A 3 25.31 -23.36 -50.89
CA MET A 3 25.43 -21.90 -50.68
C MET A 3 24.41 -21.47 -49.59
N TRP A 4 24.81 -20.68 -48.58
CA TRP A 4 24.39 -19.28 -48.32
C TRP A 4 22.88 -18.95 -48.32
N VAL A 5 22.35 -18.54 -47.16
CA VAL A 5 21.17 -17.68 -47.04
C VAL A 5 21.60 -16.38 -46.36
N VAL A 6 21.50 -15.28 -47.12
CA VAL A 6 21.80 -13.89 -46.74
C VAL A 6 20.57 -13.27 -46.10
N GLY A 7 20.79 -12.47 -45.05
CA GLY A 7 19.75 -11.70 -44.37
C GLY A 7 19.25 -10.48 -45.16
N MET A 8 18.02 -10.07 -44.89
CA MET A 8 17.51 -8.75 -45.25
C MET A 8 17.26 -7.93 -44.00
N ALA A 9 17.98 -6.82 -43.89
CA ALA A 9 17.69 -5.69 -43.03
C ALA A 9 16.67 -4.79 -43.74
N ALA A 10 15.58 -4.43 -43.06
CA ALA A 10 14.64 -3.42 -43.52
C ALA A 10 15.13 -2.03 -43.09
N GLY A 11 15.60 -1.24 -44.06
CA GLY A 11 15.89 0.18 -43.89
C GLY A 11 14.61 1.00 -44.07
N PHE A 12 14.29 1.85 -43.09
CA PHE A 12 13.27 2.88 -43.21
C PHE A 12 13.81 4.05 -44.05
N ALA A 13 13.20 4.29 -45.21
CA ALA A 13 13.44 5.45 -46.05
C ALA A 13 12.59 6.64 -45.58
N VAL A 14 13.24 7.77 -45.32
CA VAL A 14 12.60 9.06 -45.07
C VAL A 14 12.21 9.68 -46.42
N MET A 15 10.91 9.78 -46.70
CA MET A 15 10.41 10.54 -47.84
C MET A 15 10.42 12.04 -47.53
N TYR A 16 11.24 12.79 -48.27
CA TYR A 16 11.16 14.25 -48.36
C TYR A 16 10.10 14.65 -49.40
N PHE A 17 8.98 15.22 -48.95
CA PHE A 17 8.05 15.92 -49.83
C PHE A 17 8.57 17.34 -50.09
N SER A 18 8.98 17.61 -51.34
CA SER A 18 9.26 18.97 -51.82
C SER A 18 7.96 19.64 -52.25
N LEU A 19 7.55 20.70 -51.56
CA LEU A 19 6.48 21.60 -52.00
C LEU A 19 7.06 22.79 -52.81
N PRO A 20 6.30 23.34 -53.77
CA PRO A 20 6.78 24.39 -54.68
C PRO A 20 6.92 25.76 -53.98
N LYS A 21 8.03 26.43 -54.28
CA LYS A 21 8.35 27.79 -53.80
C LYS A 21 7.40 28.82 -54.44
N GLN A 22 6.44 29.33 -53.67
CA GLN A 22 5.77 30.60 -53.98
C GLN A 22 6.64 31.78 -53.54
N LYS A 23 6.78 32.78 -54.42
CA LYS A 23 7.49 34.04 -54.18
C LYS A 23 6.76 34.87 -53.12
N LEU A 24 7.38 35.01 -51.94
CA LEU A 24 6.98 35.99 -50.93
C LEU A 24 7.62 37.35 -51.23
N GLY A 25 6.79 38.37 -51.37
CA GLY A 25 7.19 39.76 -51.44
C GLY A 25 7.45 40.35 -50.05
N GLY A 26 8.41 41.28 -50.00
CA GLY A 26 8.55 42.33 -48.98
C GLY A 26 9.00 41.91 -47.57
N PRO A 27 10.00 42.58 -46.97
CA PRO A 27 10.32 42.36 -45.56
C PRO A 27 9.20 42.94 -44.69
N ALA A 28 8.35 42.06 -44.15
CA ALA A 28 7.50 42.40 -43.02
C ALA A 28 8.42 42.79 -41.84
N GLY A 29 8.20 43.98 -41.28
CA GLY A 29 8.89 44.41 -40.06
C GLY A 29 8.68 43.40 -38.92
N PRO A 30 9.54 43.41 -37.89
CA PRO A 30 9.45 42.48 -36.76
C PRO A 30 8.05 42.60 -36.14
N VAL A 31 7.27 41.53 -36.25
CA VAL A 31 6.01 41.38 -35.54
C VAL A 31 6.35 41.49 -34.05
N PRO A 32 5.72 42.42 -33.30
CA PRO A 32 5.97 42.52 -31.86
C PRO A 32 5.67 41.17 -31.22
N ALA A 33 6.58 40.71 -30.35
CA ALA A 33 6.40 39.45 -29.64
C ALA A 33 5.03 39.47 -28.95
N ASP A 34 4.17 38.52 -29.34
CA ASP A 34 2.83 38.40 -28.80
C ASP A 34 2.93 37.94 -27.34
N ASP A 35 2.89 38.92 -26.43
CA ASP A 35 2.99 38.73 -24.98
C ASP A 35 1.78 37.96 -24.40
N SER A 36 0.76 37.65 -25.21
CA SER A 36 -0.43 36.88 -24.83
C SER A 36 -0.16 35.39 -24.59
N LEU A 37 1.01 34.86 -24.98
CA LEU A 37 1.41 33.47 -24.75
C LEU A 37 2.22 33.24 -23.47
N LYS A 38 2.44 34.28 -22.64
CA LYS A 38 3.13 34.09 -21.35
C LYS A 38 2.21 33.36 -20.38
N PRO A 39 2.61 32.20 -19.82
CA PRO A 39 1.80 31.48 -18.84
C PRO A 39 1.51 32.38 -17.65
N SER A 40 0.27 32.35 -17.15
CA SER A 40 -0.11 33.10 -15.96
C SER A 40 0.77 32.68 -14.76
N GLN A 41 0.96 33.59 -13.80
CA GLN A 41 1.73 33.29 -12.59
C GLN A 41 1.18 32.06 -11.84
N SER A 42 -0.15 31.89 -11.85
CA SER A 42 -0.84 30.72 -11.29
C SER A 42 -0.43 29.42 -12.00
N SER A 43 -0.42 29.39 -13.33
CA SER A 43 0.03 28.22 -14.12
C SER A 43 1.50 27.88 -13.87
N LEU A 44 2.35 28.89 -13.72
CA LEU A 44 3.76 28.70 -13.38
C LEU A 44 3.94 28.11 -11.98
N CYS A 45 3.17 28.56 -10.99
CA CYS A 45 3.19 28.03 -9.63
C CYS A 45 2.71 26.57 -9.60
N GLU A 46 1.58 26.26 -10.25
CA GLU A 46 1.08 24.88 -10.35
C GLU A 46 2.09 23.95 -11.02
N THR A 47 2.73 24.40 -12.10
CA THR A 47 3.79 23.63 -12.79
C THR A 47 4.98 23.36 -11.87
N LYS A 48 5.43 24.37 -11.10
CA LYS A 48 6.52 24.20 -10.13
C LYS A 48 6.16 23.21 -9.03
N LEU A 49 4.97 23.33 -8.45
CA LEU A 49 4.49 22.43 -7.41
C LEU A 49 4.35 21.00 -7.94
N THR A 50 3.76 20.81 -9.13
CA THR A 50 3.63 19.50 -9.78
C THR A 50 4.99 18.83 -9.97
N LYS A 51 5.98 19.56 -10.49
CA LYS A 51 7.35 19.04 -10.66
C LYS A 51 7.98 18.67 -9.31
N TRP A 52 7.74 19.49 -8.29
CA TRP A 52 8.22 19.23 -6.93
C TRP A 52 7.56 17.96 -6.35
N ILE A 53 6.23 17.81 -6.45
CA ILE A 53 5.51 16.61 -6.00
C ILE A 53 6.04 15.36 -6.71
N GLN A 54 6.23 15.42 -8.04
CA GLN A 54 6.83 14.33 -8.81
C GLN A 54 8.25 13.97 -8.37
N SER A 55 8.97 14.87 -7.72
CA SER A 55 10.31 14.61 -7.19
C SER A 55 10.31 13.95 -5.82
N VAL A 56 9.24 14.12 -5.04
CA VAL A 56 9.06 13.47 -3.72
C VAL A 56 8.24 12.17 -3.80
N ASN A 57 7.87 11.75 -5.02
CA ASN A 57 7.19 10.50 -5.27
C ASN A 57 7.91 9.31 -4.59
N PRO A 58 7.15 8.35 -4.02
CA PRO A 58 7.68 7.15 -3.38
C PRO A 58 8.69 6.35 -4.22
N GLU A 59 8.54 6.36 -5.54
CA GLU A 59 9.44 5.68 -6.47
C GLU A 59 10.80 6.38 -6.68
N ARG A 60 10.94 7.64 -6.24
CA ARG A 60 12.08 8.51 -6.59
C ARG A 60 12.86 9.03 -5.37
N LEU A 61 12.16 9.43 -4.31
CA LEU A 61 12.78 10.03 -3.13
C LEU A 61 13.71 9.02 -2.44
N GLN A 62 14.90 9.47 -2.02
CA GLN A 62 16.03 8.67 -1.49
C GLN A 62 16.84 7.86 -2.52
N TYR A 63 16.41 7.80 -3.78
CA TYR A 63 17.19 7.16 -4.85
C TYR A 63 17.90 8.17 -5.74
N ASN A 64 17.11 9.12 -6.23
CA ASN A 64 17.57 10.10 -7.21
C ASN A 64 17.56 11.52 -6.64
N THR A 65 16.95 11.70 -5.46
CA THR A 65 16.74 13.01 -4.85
C THR A 65 16.91 12.93 -3.33
N ASP A 66 17.73 13.83 -2.81
CA ASP A 66 17.95 14.05 -1.38
C ASP A 66 16.82 14.87 -0.74
N ILE A 67 16.41 14.50 0.48
CA ILE A 67 15.29 15.12 1.19
C ILE A 67 15.59 16.57 1.53
N GLU A 68 16.81 16.90 1.98
CA GLU A 68 17.16 18.28 2.37
C GLU A 68 17.08 19.23 1.17
N SER A 69 17.52 18.75 0.00
CA SER A 69 17.35 19.47 -1.26
C SER A 69 15.86 19.71 -1.59
N ARG A 70 14.97 18.75 -1.32
CA ARG A 70 13.52 18.92 -1.53
C ARG A 70 12.90 19.91 -0.53
N VAL A 71 13.39 19.95 0.72
CA VAL A 71 12.98 20.94 1.74
C VAL A 71 13.32 22.36 1.26
N ILE A 72 14.54 22.57 0.75
CA ILE A 72 14.98 23.87 0.24
C ILE A 72 14.10 24.30 -0.95
N GLU A 73 13.82 23.39 -1.88
CA GLU A 73 12.98 23.68 -3.03
C GLU A 73 11.53 24.00 -2.66
N LEU A 74 10.94 23.27 -1.71
CA LEU A 74 9.58 23.56 -1.25
C LEU A 74 9.49 24.91 -0.56
N ASN A 75 10.44 25.25 0.30
CA ASN A 75 10.49 26.56 0.94
C ASN A 75 10.72 27.69 -0.08
N ARG A 76 11.53 27.46 -1.12
CA ARG A 76 11.70 28.43 -2.22
C ARG A 76 10.41 28.61 -3.00
N TYR A 77 9.71 27.51 -3.31
CA TYR A 77 8.38 27.56 -3.90
C TYR A 77 7.45 28.40 -3.02
N TRP A 78 7.40 28.11 -1.72
CA TRP A 78 6.54 28.78 -0.75
C TRP A 78 6.75 30.28 -0.69
N THR A 79 8.01 30.75 -0.72
CA THR A 79 8.29 32.19 -0.75
C THR A 79 7.77 32.87 -2.03
N SER A 80 7.71 32.15 -3.15
CA SER A 80 7.35 32.72 -4.47
C SER A 80 5.89 32.52 -4.88
N CYS A 81 5.25 31.47 -4.36
CA CYS A 81 3.94 30.98 -4.78
C CYS A 81 3.00 30.66 -3.60
N GLY A 82 3.50 30.70 -2.36
CA GLY A 82 2.69 30.54 -1.16
C GLY A 82 1.70 31.71 -0.97
N PRO A 83 0.86 31.65 0.08
CA PRO A 83 -0.05 32.73 0.42
C PRO A 83 0.68 34.07 0.54
N ALA A 84 0.10 35.14 -0.01
CA ALA A 84 0.69 36.47 0.06
C ALA A 84 0.81 36.92 1.53
N ALA A 85 1.87 37.69 1.84
CA ALA A 85 2.03 38.26 3.17
C ALA A 85 0.79 39.10 3.54
N GLY A 86 0.18 38.82 4.70
CA GLY A 86 -1.04 39.49 5.16
C GLY A 86 -2.35 38.91 4.63
N SER A 87 -2.32 37.84 3.83
CA SER A 87 -3.53 37.08 3.51
C SER A 87 -4.14 36.45 4.77
N VAL A 88 -5.47 36.30 4.77
CA VAL A 88 -6.18 35.61 5.86
C VAL A 88 -5.79 34.13 5.82
N PRO A 89 -5.19 33.58 6.89
CA PRO A 89 -4.82 32.16 6.91
C PRO A 89 -6.06 31.27 6.79
N LEU A 90 -5.94 30.14 6.09
CA LEU A 90 -7.02 29.16 6.00
C LEU A 90 -7.41 28.61 7.38
N VAL A 91 -6.45 28.54 8.31
CA VAL A 91 -6.63 28.11 9.71
C VAL A 91 -6.37 29.31 10.61
N SER A 92 -7.43 29.97 11.06
CA SER A 92 -7.37 31.15 11.92
C SER A 92 -7.66 30.85 13.39
N ASP A 93 -8.49 29.84 13.68
CA ASP A 93 -8.77 29.38 15.04
C ASP A 93 -7.83 28.23 15.42
N LEU A 94 -6.86 28.53 16.29
CA LEU A 94 -5.87 27.57 16.77
C LEU A 94 -6.29 26.87 18.08
N LYS A 95 -7.43 27.25 18.68
CA LYS A 95 -7.82 26.77 20.02
C LYS A 95 -7.88 25.26 20.11
N ALA A 96 -8.42 24.60 19.07
CA ALA A 96 -8.50 23.14 19.03
C ALA A 96 -7.11 22.48 18.99
N ILE A 97 -6.14 23.08 18.30
CA ILE A 97 -4.75 22.61 18.25
C ILE A 97 -4.09 22.81 19.62
N GLU A 98 -4.19 24.00 20.19
CA GLU A 98 -3.59 24.36 21.48
C GLU A 98 -4.14 23.55 22.66
N THR A 99 -5.38 23.07 22.56
CA THR A 99 -6.02 22.22 23.59
C THR A 99 -5.57 20.75 23.50
N GLN A 100 -5.06 20.31 22.35
CA GLN A 100 -4.82 18.90 22.03
C GLN A 100 -3.35 18.57 21.85
N VAL A 101 -2.51 19.58 21.60
CA VAL A 101 -1.09 19.44 21.31
C VAL A 101 -0.31 20.45 22.13
N GLU A 102 0.74 19.99 22.80
CA GLU A 102 1.53 20.81 23.74
C GLU A 102 3.04 20.77 23.42
N GLY A 103 3.81 21.59 24.15
CA GLY A 103 5.28 21.54 24.14
C GLY A 103 5.93 21.77 22.77
N ASP A 104 6.96 20.98 22.47
CA ASP A 104 7.71 21.09 21.23
C ASP A 104 6.91 20.62 20.00
N TYR A 105 5.87 19.80 20.19
CA TYR A 105 4.97 19.40 19.13
C TYR A 105 4.10 20.57 18.68
N LEU A 106 3.58 21.37 19.61
CA LEU A 106 2.83 22.57 19.29
C LEU A 106 3.68 23.57 18.49
N LYS A 107 4.94 23.79 18.91
CA LYS A 107 5.87 24.66 18.16
C LYS A 107 6.07 24.18 16.73
N ARG A 108 6.13 22.87 16.51
CA ARG A 108 6.28 22.26 15.18
C ARG A 108 5.01 22.37 14.33
N VAL A 109 3.83 22.19 14.93
CA VAL A 109 2.53 22.40 14.25
C VAL A 109 2.44 23.84 13.76
N LEU A 110 2.80 24.80 14.62
CA LEU A 110 2.72 26.24 14.34
C LEU A 110 3.89 26.80 13.50
N ALA A 111 4.88 25.97 13.16
CA ALA A 111 6.00 26.40 12.34
C ALA A 111 5.51 26.84 10.94
N THR A 112 6.05 27.95 10.44
CA THR A 112 5.68 28.54 9.14
C THR A 112 6.50 28.03 7.97
N ARG A 113 7.65 27.40 8.23
CA ARG A 113 8.54 26.83 7.22
C ARG A 113 8.40 25.33 7.17
N PHE A 114 8.66 24.75 6.02
CA PHE A 114 8.68 23.30 5.86
C PHE A 114 10.01 22.72 6.35
N GLY A 115 9.93 21.59 7.06
CA GLY A 115 11.08 20.80 7.50
C GLY A 115 11.14 19.42 6.85
N ARG A 116 12.12 18.61 7.26
CA ARG A 116 12.32 17.24 6.77
C ARG A 116 11.05 16.37 6.90
N ARG A 117 10.42 16.34 8.09
CA ARG A 117 9.21 15.55 8.35
C ARG A 117 8.03 15.94 7.46
N ASP A 118 7.96 17.20 7.03
CA ASP A 118 6.90 17.63 6.12
C ASP A 118 7.02 16.92 4.76
N ILE A 119 8.24 16.70 4.28
CA ILE A 119 8.51 16.00 3.01
C ILE A 119 8.23 14.51 3.15
N GLU A 120 8.63 13.91 4.27
CA GLU A 120 8.36 12.51 4.59
C GLU A 120 6.85 12.24 4.69
N HIS A 121 6.12 13.12 5.39
CA HIS A 121 4.65 13.11 5.50
C HIS A 121 3.98 13.20 4.12
N ILE A 122 4.41 14.15 3.27
CA ILE A 122 3.88 14.30 1.91
C ILE A 122 4.12 13.03 1.08
N ARG A 123 5.35 12.49 1.09
CA ARG A 123 5.67 11.25 0.37
C ARG A 123 4.79 10.09 0.83
N GLN A 124 4.67 9.91 2.15
CA GLN A 124 3.84 8.86 2.73
C GLN A 124 2.39 9.01 2.30
N THR A 125 1.86 10.22 2.37
CA THR A 125 0.47 10.50 1.99
C THR A 125 0.22 10.18 0.52
N ILE A 126 1.16 10.53 -0.38
CA ILE A 126 1.09 10.17 -1.81
C ILE A 126 1.09 8.65 -2.01
N LEU A 127 1.91 7.91 -1.26
CA LEU A 127 1.88 6.44 -1.32
C LEU A 127 0.52 5.89 -0.90
N LEU A 128 0.03 6.35 0.26
CA LEU A 128 -1.25 5.90 0.82
C LEU A 128 -2.44 6.29 -0.05
N SER A 129 -2.43 7.47 -0.69
CA SER A 129 -3.53 7.89 -1.55
C SER A 129 -3.66 6.98 -2.77
N ARG A 130 -2.54 6.61 -3.38
CA ARG A 130 -2.53 5.67 -4.51
C ARG A 130 -2.90 4.24 -4.09
N ILE A 131 -2.55 3.82 -2.87
CA ILE A 131 -3.03 2.54 -2.32
C ILE A 131 -4.55 2.58 -2.14
N ALA A 132 -5.08 3.66 -1.56
CA ALA A 132 -6.51 3.86 -1.36
C ALA A 132 -7.29 3.92 -2.69
N ASP A 133 -6.71 4.50 -3.74
CA ASP A 133 -7.30 4.54 -5.08
C ASP A 133 -7.55 3.16 -5.70
N ARG A 134 -6.77 2.13 -5.30
CA ARG A 134 -7.00 0.74 -5.72
C ARG A 134 -8.38 0.26 -5.25
N VAL A 135 -8.76 0.64 -4.05
CA VAL A 135 -10.00 0.20 -3.41
C VAL A 135 -11.19 1.09 -3.81
N LYS A 136 -10.97 2.40 -3.97
CA LYS A 136 -12.02 3.39 -4.28
C LYS A 136 -12.79 3.06 -5.57
N LYS A 137 -12.12 2.47 -6.56
CA LYS A 137 -12.70 2.13 -7.87
C LYS A 137 -13.58 0.88 -7.83
N GLU A 138 -13.28 -0.05 -6.93
CA GLU A 138 -13.91 -1.38 -6.89
C GLU A 138 -15.13 -1.43 -5.96
N HIS A 139 -15.20 -0.50 -5.00
CA HIS A 139 -16.20 -0.52 -3.94
C HIS A 139 -17.05 0.76 -3.91
N GLN A 140 -18.37 0.58 -3.77
CA GLN A 140 -19.35 1.66 -3.81
C GLN A 140 -19.57 2.30 -2.43
N THR A 141 -19.67 1.49 -1.38
CA THR A 141 -19.94 1.98 -0.02
C THR A 141 -18.65 2.25 0.73
N ASP A 142 -18.69 3.19 1.68
CA ASP A 142 -17.55 3.53 2.51
C ASP A 142 -17.13 2.40 3.44
N LEU A 143 -18.10 1.61 3.93
CA LEU A 143 -17.81 0.42 4.73
C LEU A 143 -17.07 -0.64 3.90
N ASP A 144 -17.53 -0.92 2.67
CA ASP A 144 -16.85 -1.88 1.80
C ASP A 144 -15.43 -1.41 1.45
N ARG A 145 -15.24 -0.10 1.22
CA ARG A 145 -13.91 0.48 1.01
C ARG A 145 -13.02 0.32 2.24
N ALA A 146 -13.53 0.58 3.43
CA ALA A 146 -12.76 0.40 4.67
C ALA A 146 -12.33 -1.06 4.86
N VAL A 147 -13.26 -2.02 4.70
CA VAL A 147 -12.98 -3.45 4.83
C VAL A 147 -11.95 -3.91 3.79
N ALA A 148 -12.12 -3.50 2.54
CA ALA A 148 -11.21 -3.84 1.46
C ALA A 148 -9.82 -3.22 1.66
N LEU A 149 -9.73 -2.00 2.16
CA LEU A 149 -8.45 -1.36 2.48
C LEU A 149 -7.70 -2.08 3.61
N VAL A 150 -8.41 -2.48 4.66
CA VAL A 150 -7.81 -3.28 5.75
C VAL A 150 -7.34 -4.64 5.23
N ALA A 151 -8.14 -5.31 4.41
CA ALA A 151 -7.78 -6.58 3.79
C ALA A 151 -6.59 -6.46 2.82
N LEU A 152 -6.44 -5.32 2.17
CA LEU A 152 -5.31 -5.02 1.28
C LEU A 152 -4.03 -4.73 2.06
N ILE A 153 -4.08 -3.87 3.09
CA ILE A 153 -2.88 -3.38 3.79
C ILE A 153 -2.41 -4.34 4.89
N SER A 154 -3.31 -5.00 5.62
CA SER A 154 -2.90 -5.79 6.80
C SER A 154 -1.94 -6.96 6.47
N PRO A 155 -2.13 -7.73 5.38
CA PRO A 155 -1.16 -8.70 4.90
C PRO A 155 0.22 -8.13 4.51
N GLN A 156 0.28 -6.83 4.26
CA GLN A 156 1.50 -6.16 3.81
C GLN A 156 2.40 -5.79 4.98
N ILE A 157 1.92 -5.90 6.23
CA ILE A 157 2.63 -5.49 7.44
C ILE A 157 2.56 -6.61 8.46
N GLU A 158 3.61 -7.40 8.58
CA GLU A 158 3.67 -8.50 9.52
C GLU A 158 4.09 -8.06 10.94
N PRO A 159 3.61 -8.74 11.99
CA PRO A 159 3.95 -8.39 13.37
C PRO A 159 5.46 -8.35 13.62
N LEU A 160 5.96 -7.20 14.05
CA LEU A 160 7.32 -7.02 14.54
C LEU A 160 7.38 -7.38 16.04
N PRO A 161 8.36 -8.20 16.49
CA PRO A 161 8.55 -8.46 17.92
C PRO A 161 8.82 -7.18 18.73
N PRO A 162 8.26 -7.03 19.94
CA PRO A 162 8.39 -5.80 20.74
C PRO A 162 9.84 -5.39 21.05
N ARG A 163 10.77 -6.36 21.20
CA ARG A 163 12.19 -6.03 21.39
C ARG A 163 12.79 -5.37 20.16
N GLN A 164 12.40 -5.82 18.97
CA GLN A 164 12.90 -5.26 17.72
C GLN A 164 12.27 -3.90 17.41
N SER A 165 11.08 -3.59 17.93
CA SER A 165 10.45 -2.28 17.70
C SER A 165 11.12 -1.14 18.48
N LEU A 166 11.70 -1.43 19.65
CA LEU A 166 12.44 -0.40 20.43
C LEU A 166 13.72 0.04 19.72
N ASP A 167 14.41 -0.92 19.09
CA ASP A 167 15.66 -0.65 18.35
C ASP A 167 15.41 -0.13 16.94
N ARG A 168 14.15 -0.06 16.52
CA ARG A 168 13.75 0.26 15.15
C ARG A 168 12.39 0.97 15.14
N PRO A 169 12.34 2.26 15.49
CA PRO A 169 11.15 3.05 15.25
C PRO A 169 10.85 3.04 13.74
N LEU A 170 9.58 2.91 13.38
CA LEU A 170 9.14 2.83 11.99
C LEU A 170 8.08 3.90 11.72
N THR A 171 8.22 4.62 10.61
CA THR A 171 7.12 5.41 10.05
C THR A 171 6.16 4.51 9.27
N PRO A 172 4.93 4.95 8.94
CA PRO A 172 4.03 4.19 8.09
C PRO A 172 4.65 3.84 6.72
N PHE A 173 5.48 4.72 6.17
CA PHE A 173 6.24 4.45 4.95
C PHE A 173 7.19 3.27 5.15
N ASP A 174 7.95 3.25 6.26
CA ASP A 174 8.88 2.15 6.57
C ASP A 174 8.14 0.84 6.84
N CYS A 175 6.98 0.89 7.50
CA CYS A 175 6.17 -0.29 7.76
C CYS A 175 5.74 -0.98 6.46
N LEU A 176 5.24 -0.18 5.50
CA LEU A 176 4.79 -0.69 4.20
C LEU A 176 5.96 -1.24 3.36
N LEU A 177 7.10 -0.55 3.37
CA LEU A 177 8.28 -0.97 2.61
C LEU A 177 8.94 -2.23 3.18
N ASN A 178 9.12 -2.28 4.50
CA ASN A 178 9.79 -3.39 5.15
C ASN A 178 8.86 -4.58 5.39
N GLY A 179 7.56 -4.33 5.26
CA GLY A 179 6.49 -5.29 5.48
C GLY A 179 6.39 -5.77 6.91
N GLN A 180 6.79 -4.95 7.87
CA GLN A 180 6.81 -5.27 9.31
C GLN A 180 6.36 -4.06 10.12
N GLY A 181 5.71 -4.30 11.25
CA GLY A 181 5.32 -3.26 12.20
C GLY A 181 4.67 -3.85 13.44
N THR A 182 4.66 -3.09 14.53
CA THR A 182 3.88 -3.43 15.72
C THR A 182 2.38 -3.29 15.44
N PRO A 183 1.49 -3.83 16.30
CA PRO A 183 0.06 -3.55 16.19
C PRO A 183 -0.26 -2.05 16.18
N SER A 184 0.44 -1.25 16.98
CA SER A 184 0.32 0.21 16.97
C SER A 184 0.75 0.82 15.63
N ASP A 185 1.87 0.39 15.05
CA ASP A 185 2.28 0.83 13.71
C ASP A 185 1.23 0.49 12.65
N ARG A 186 0.64 -0.70 12.71
CA ARG A 186 -0.42 -1.11 11.79
C ARG A 186 -1.67 -0.25 11.96
N ALA A 187 -2.11 0.01 13.19
CA ALA A 187 -3.24 0.89 13.47
C ALA A 187 -2.99 2.30 12.92
N TRP A 188 -1.77 2.81 13.07
CA TRP A 188 -1.36 4.10 12.50
C TRP A 188 -1.42 4.08 10.97
N VAL A 189 -0.80 3.10 10.30
CA VAL A 189 -0.83 3.00 8.82
C VAL A 189 -2.26 2.92 8.30
N LEU A 190 -3.11 2.09 8.92
CA LEU A 190 -4.49 1.92 8.50
C LEU A 190 -5.29 3.21 8.66
N ALA A 191 -5.17 3.91 9.80
CA ALA A 191 -5.87 5.18 10.02
C ALA A 191 -5.42 6.27 9.02
N GLU A 192 -4.12 6.36 8.72
CA GLU A 192 -3.59 7.26 7.70
C GLU A 192 -4.14 6.93 6.30
N ALA A 193 -4.32 5.64 5.99
CA ALA A 193 -4.91 5.17 4.75
C ALA A 193 -6.42 5.47 4.67
N MET A 194 -7.16 5.31 5.78
CA MET A 194 -8.59 5.67 5.88
C MET A 194 -8.81 7.16 5.61
N ARG A 195 -7.89 8.03 6.06
CA ARG A 195 -7.95 9.47 5.77
C ARG A 195 -7.92 9.76 4.28
N GLN A 196 -7.20 8.96 3.48
CA GLN A 196 -7.17 9.11 2.02
C GLN A 196 -8.50 8.71 1.35
N LEU A 197 -9.34 7.96 2.04
CA LEU A 197 -10.72 7.69 1.65
C LEU A 197 -11.71 8.74 2.19
N HIS A 198 -11.23 9.79 2.86
CA HIS A 198 -12.04 10.74 3.62
C HIS A 198 -12.90 10.11 4.72
N LEU A 199 -12.41 9.01 5.30
CA LEU A 199 -13.06 8.35 6.43
C LEU A 199 -12.37 8.74 7.73
N ASP A 200 -13.15 9.27 8.66
CA ASP A 200 -12.65 9.52 10.01
C ASP A 200 -12.38 8.17 10.70
N SER A 201 -11.27 8.10 11.43
CA SER A 201 -10.94 6.91 12.21
C SER A 201 -10.26 7.30 13.51
N VAL A 202 -10.43 6.47 14.53
CA VAL A 202 -9.80 6.63 15.83
C VAL A 202 -9.12 5.33 16.24
N VAL A 203 -8.12 5.46 17.09
CA VAL A 203 -7.49 4.31 17.75
C VAL A 203 -7.98 4.24 19.19
N LEU A 204 -8.66 3.15 19.53
CA LEU A 204 -9.10 2.88 20.89
C LEU A 204 -7.94 2.30 21.69
N THR A 205 -7.57 2.97 22.78
CA THR A 205 -6.54 2.54 23.71
C THR A 205 -7.09 2.46 25.12
N THR A 206 -6.53 1.58 25.94
CA THR A 206 -6.89 1.43 27.34
C THR A 206 -5.62 1.12 28.14
N ASP A 207 -5.69 1.30 29.45
CA ASP A 207 -4.57 0.97 30.32
C ASP A 207 -4.41 -0.56 30.40
N GLY A 208 -3.17 -1.03 30.36
CA GLY A 208 -2.81 -2.45 30.46
C GLY A 208 -1.80 -2.87 29.40
N GLU A 209 -0.67 -3.43 29.83
CA GLU A 209 0.48 -3.76 28.98
C GLU A 209 0.15 -4.78 27.86
N ASP A 210 -0.87 -5.62 28.07
CA ASP A 210 -1.23 -6.69 27.14
C ASP A 210 -2.34 -6.31 26.13
N VAL A 211 -2.91 -5.10 26.22
CA VAL A 211 -4.03 -4.69 25.37
C VAL A 211 -3.52 -3.91 24.16
N GLN A 212 -3.53 -4.57 22.99
CA GLN A 212 -3.17 -3.92 21.73
C GLN A 212 -4.27 -2.95 21.27
N PRO A 213 -3.91 -1.84 20.59
CA PRO A 213 -4.89 -0.86 20.12
C PRO A 213 -5.91 -1.45 19.14
N LEU A 214 -7.15 -0.96 19.16
CA LEU A 214 -8.13 -1.24 18.11
C LEU A 214 -8.28 -0.04 17.20
N LEU A 215 -8.44 -0.29 15.91
CA LEU A 215 -8.86 0.74 14.97
C LEU A 215 -10.39 0.76 14.92
N ALA A 216 -10.99 1.93 15.09
CA ALA A 216 -12.41 2.15 14.85
C ALA A 216 -12.58 3.12 13.67
N VAL A 217 -13.24 2.67 12.60
CA VAL A 217 -13.54 3.49 11.41
C VAL A 217 -14.96 4.01 11.52
N LEU A 218 -15.11 5.33 11.38
CA LEU A 218 -16.38 6.02 11.54
C LEU A 218 -17.06 6.11 10.17
N VAL A 219 -18.19 5.41 10.03
CA VAL A 219 -18.96 5.38 8.78
C VAL A 219 -20.42 5.65 9.13
N GLU A 220 -20.99 6.69 8.50
CA GLU A 220 -22.34 7.17 8.75
C GLU A 220 -22.60 7.50 10.24
N GLN A 221 -23.32 6.65 10.96
CA GLN A 221 -23.64 6.83 12.39
C GLN A 221 -23.00 5.75 13.28
N ASP A 222 -22.20 4.87 12.69
CA ASP A 222 -21.62 3.70 13.37
C ASP A 222 -20.09 3.80 13.40
N ALA A 223 -19.48 3.11 14.37
CA ALA A 223 -18.03 2.94 14.45
C ALA A 223 -17.73 1.44 14.30
N TYR A 224 -16.93 1.08 13.29
CA TYR A 224 -16.64 -0.31 12.92
C TYR A 224 -15.25 -0.71 13.39
N LEU A 225 -15.15 -1.86 14.07
CA LEU A 225 -13.94 -2.25 14.78
C LEU A 225 -13.04 -3.20 13.99
N PHE A 226 -11.74 -2.93 14.02
CA PHE A 226 -10.69 -3.74 13.44
C PHE A 226 -9.58 -3.97 14.45
N ASP A 227 -9.13 -5.22 14.53
CA ASP A 227 -8.05 -5.63 15.42
C ASP A 227 -6.69 -5.40 14.74
N SER A 228 -5.89 -4.50 15.31
CA SER A 228 -4.58 -4.16 14.78
C SER A 228 -3.55 -5.29 14.94
N LEU A 229 -3.76 -6.24 15.86
CA LEU A 229 -2.87 -7.39 16.04
C LEU A 229 -3.11 -8.46 14.97
N THR A 230 -4.36 -8.87 14.80
CA THR A 230 -4.72 -9.86 13.76
C THR A 230 -4.80 -9.25 12.37
N GLY A 231 -5.01 -7.93 12.23
CA GLY A 231 -5.21 -7.29 10.94
C GLY A 231 -6.53 -7.68 10.29
N TRP A 232 -7.50 -8.10 11.09
CA TRP A 232 -8.84 -8.51 10.68
C TRP A 232 -9.91 -7.64 11.33
N PRO A 233 -11.11 -7.58 10.76
CA PRO A 233 -12.28 -7.05 11.46
C PRO A 233 -12.53 -7.80 12.77
N ILE A 234 -13.02 -7.08 13.79
CA ILE A 234 -13.73 -7.74 14.89
C ILE A 234 -15.02 -8.30 14.28
N PRO A 235 -15.32 -9.60 14.38
CA PRO A 235 -16.48 -10.18 13.70
C PRO A 235 -17.78 -9.64 14.28
N ALA A 236 -18.73 -9.26 13.42
CA ALA A 236 -20.09 -9.01 13.85
C ALA A 236 -20.72 -10.25 14.51
N ALA A 237 -21.81 -10.06 15.26
CA ALA A 237 -22.50 -11.16 15.93
C ALA A 237 -22.88 -12.28 14.93
N GLY A 238 -22.44 -13.51 15.21
CA GLY A 238 -22.73 -14.69 14.39
C GLY A 238 -21.97 -14.81 13.07
N GLU A 239 -21.04 -13.90 12.77
CA GLU A 239 -20.27 -13.94 11.51
C GLU A 239 -19.27 -15.10 11.44
N SER A 240 -18.87 -15.65 12.59
CA SER A 240 -18.04 -16.85 12.72
C SER A 240 -18.53 -18.01 11.84
N LYS A 241 -19.82 -18.10 11.55
CA LYS A 241 -20.43 -19.17 10.73
C LYS A 241 -20.27 -19.00 9.21
N ARG A 242 -19.59 -17.96 8.70
CA ARG A 242 -19.48 -17.67 7.24
C ARG A 242 -18.25 -18.30 6.56
N LYS A 243 -18.42 -18.63 5.26
CA LYS A 243 -17.39 -19.22 4.38
C LYS A 243 -16.14 -18.37 4.11
N THR A 244 -16.13 -17.07 4.39
CA THR A 244 -14.97 -16.16 4.17
C THR A 244 -14.49 -15.50 5.46
N ILE A 245 -13.17 -15.22 5.61
CA ILE A 245 -12.59 -14.52 6.78
C ILE A 245 -13.45 -13.30 7.09
N TYR A 246 -13.65 -12.99 8.38
CA TYR A 246 -14.54 -11.92 8.88
C TYR A 246 -14.53 -10.72 7.93
N ARG A 247 -15.65 -10.50 7.24
CA ARG A 247 -15.86 -9.41 6.27
C ARG A 247 -16.72 -8.29 6.85
N VAL A 248 -17.56 -8.61 7.82
CA VAL A 248 -18.52 -7.69 8.42
C VAL A 248 -17.99 -7.26 9.78
N PRO A 249 -17.31 -6.10 9.87
CA PRO A 249 -16.85 -5.60 11.15
C PRO A 249 -18.02 -5.39 12.12
N ALA A 250 -17.80 -5.73 13.38
CA ALA A 250 -18.70 -5.42 14.47
C ALA A 250 -18.80 -3.91 14.66
N LYS A 251 -20.02 -3.45 14.95
CA LYS A 251 -20.26 -2.07 15.36
C LYS A 251 -19.90 -1.94 16.83
N LEU A 252 -19.23 -0.85 17.19
CA LEU A 252 -18.86 -0.55 18.57
C LEU A 252 -20.08 -0.55 19.49
N LYS A 253 -21.23 -0.02 19.04
CA LYS A 253 -22.48 -0.04 19.83
C LYS A 253 -22.96 -1.45 20.20
N ASP A 254 -22.82 -2.40 19.27
CA ASP A 254 -23.26 -3.78 19.47
C ASP A 254 -22.31 -4.47 20.44
N VAL A 255 -21.00 -4.23 20.29
CA VAL A 255 -19.99 -4.74 21.21
C VAL A 255 -20.19 -4.18 22.62
N LEU A 256 -20.46 -2.88 22.78
CA LEU A 256 -20.70 -2.27 24.09
C LEU A 256 -21.94 -2.83 24.81
N ALA A 257 -22.88 -3.40 24.05
CA ALA A 257 -24.08 -4.05 24.55
C ALA A 257 -23.88 -5.56 24.83
N ASP A 258 -22.96 -6.22 24.13
CA ASP A 258 -22.75 -7.67 24.21
C ASP A 258 -21.26 -8.06 24.12
N ASP A 259 -20.67 -8.43 25.27
CA ASP A 259 -19.28 -8.88 25.34
C ASP A 259 -19.05 -10.19 24.57
N SER A 260 -20.10 -10.99 24.33
CA SER A 260 -19.98 -12.25 23.61
C SER A 260 -19.42 -12.07 22.19
N ILE A 261 -19.61 -10.88 21.60
CA ILE A 261 -19.03 -10.52 20.30
C ILE A 261 -17.51 -10.53 20.37
N LEU A 262 -16.89 -10.00 21.43
CA LEU A 262 -15.45 -10.04 21.66
C LEU A 262 -14.97 -11.44 22.05
N ARG A 263 -15.78 -12.18 22.82
CA ARG A 263 -15.48 -13.57 23.19
C ARG A 263 -15.41 -14.49 21.97
N GLN A 264 -15.99 -14.11 20.82
CA GLN A 264 -15.73 -14.80 19.54
C GLN A 264 -14.24 -14.81 19.16
N LEU A 265 -13.41 -13.93 19.72
CA LEU A 265 -11.97 -13.89 19.47
C LEU A 265 -11.13 -14.58 20.55
N ASP A 266 -11.78 -15.20 21.54
CA ASP A 266 -11.10 -16.04 22.52
C ASP A 266 -10.48 -17.26 21.83
N VAL A 267 -9.29 -17.64 22.29
CA VAL A 267 -8.60 -18.84 21.84
C VAL A 267 -8.34 -19.73 23.05
N ALA A 268 -8.16 -21.04 22.84
CA ALA A 268 -8.08 -21.99 23.95
C ALA A 268 -6.96 -21.66 24.96
N SER A 269 -5.87 -21.05 24.51
CA SER A 269 -4.74 -20.67 25.35
C SER A 269 -4.93 -19.36 26.11
N ARG A 270 -5.81 -18.45 25.63
CA ARG A 270 -5.98 -17.13 26.24
C ARG A 270 -7.29 -16.44 25.82
N PRO A 271 -7.97 -15.74 26.75
CA PRO A 271 -9.09 -14.87 26.39
C PRO A 271 -8.62 -13.67 25.57
N TYR A 272 -9.49 -13.14 24.72
CA TYR A 272 -9.27 -11.89 24.00
C TYR A 272 -9.11 -10.74 25.01
N PRO A 273 -8.06 -9.90 24.88
CA PRO A 273 -7.69 -8.94 25.93
C PRO A 273 -8.68 -7.79 26.10
N TRP A 274 -9.46 -7.46 25.07
CA TRP A 274 -10.50 -6.44 25.14
C TRP A 274 -11.79 -7.01 25.73
N THR A 275 -12.34 -6.31 26.72
CA THR A 275 -13.67 -6.55 27.28
C THR A 275 -14.55 -5.32 27.07
N VAL A 276 -15.87 -5.47 27.25
CA VAL A 276 -16.81 -4.34 27.24
C VAL A 276 -16.41 -3.25 28.23
N ASP A 277 -15.98 -3.61 29.44
CA ASP A 277 -15.57 -2.61 30.44
C ASP A 277 -14.33 -1.85 30.01
N LYS A 278 -13.34 -2.53 29.41
CA LYS A 278 -12.15 -1.87 28.85
C LYS A 278 -12.51 -0.96 27.68
N LEU A 279 -13.44 -1.36 26.81
CA LEU A 279 -13.94 -0.50 25.72
C LEU A 279 -14.66 0.73 26.26
N LYS A 280 -15.54 0.56 27.25
CA LYS A 280 -16.23 1.68 27.92
C LYS A 280 -15.26 2.63 28.61
N ALA A 281 -14.11 2.15 29.08
CA ALA A 281 -13.06 2.96 29.69
C ALA A 281 -12.03 3.50 28.67
N ALA A 282 -12.08 3.06 27.42
CA ALA A 282 -11.07 3.37 26.42
C ALA A 282 -11.03 4.88 26.09
N ARG A 283 -9.84 5.34 25.73
CA ARG A 283 -9.62 6.64 25.09
C ARG A 283 -9.74 6.48 23.58
N ALA A 284 -10.32 7.47 22.93
CA ALA A 284 -10.40 7.54 21.47
C ALA A 284 -9.29 8.48 20.96
N GLY A 285 -8.26 7.87 20.37
CA GLY A 285 -7.10 8.55 19.84
C GLY A 285 -7.31 9.12 18.44
N LEU A 286 -7.21 10.44 18.28
CA LEU A 286 -7.13 11.11 16.98
C LEU A 286 -5.74 10.82 16.37
N VAL A 287 -5.72 10.21 15.19
CA VAL A 287 -4.47 9.72 14.58
C VAL A 287 -3.88 10.74 13.64
N GLY A 288 -2.63 11.12 13.88
CA GLY A 288 -1.83 11.94 12.98
C GLY A 288 -0.60 12.50 13.68
N THR A 289 0.21 13.25 12.95
CA THR A 289 1.43 13.88 13.47
C THR A 289 1.29 15.40 13.46
N SER A 290 2.29 16.07 14.01
CA SER A 290 2.45 17.53 13.92
C SER A 290 2.34 18.07 12.48
N CYS A 291 2.70 17.29 11.47
CA CYS A 291 2.52 17.65 10.06
C CYS A 291 1.04 17.62 9.64
N THR A 292 0.28 16.60 10.08
CA THR A 292 -1.15 16.42 9.74
C THR A 292 -2.00 17.63 10.15
N TRP A 293 -1.67 18.23 11.29
CA TRP A 293 -2.42 19.33 11.90
C TRP A 293 -1.93 20.72 11.51
N ALA A 294 -0.81 20.82 10.78
CA ALA A 294 -0.11 22.08 10.57
C ALA A 294 -0.87 23.02 9.62
N PRO A 295 -1.09 24.30 9.99
CA PRO A 295 -1.70 25.28 9.09
C PRO A 295 -0.98 25.41 7.74
N ARG A 296 0.36 25.28 7.70
CA ARG A 296 1.12 25.28 6.44
C ARG A 296 0.73 24.13 5.49
N MET A 297 0.29 23.00 6.02
CA MET A 297 -0.21 21.88 5.21
C MET A 297 -1.60 22.14 4.67
N ALA A 298 -2.46 22.86 5.41
CA ALA A 298 -3.75 23.30 4.90
C ALA A 298 -3.58 24.21 3.68
N GLU A 299 -2.67 25.18 3.78
CA GLU A 299 -2.33 26.09 2.69
C GLU A 299 -1.73 25.34 1.49
N LEU A 300 -0.84 24.37 1.74
CA LEU A 300 -0.24 23.57 0.67
C LEU A 300 -1.29 22.66 0.00
N GLN A 301 -2.21 22.09 0.77
CA GLN A 301 -3.33 21.28 0.28
C GLN A 301 -4.26 22.10 -0.61
N TYR A 302 -4.51 23.37 -0.26
CA TYR A 302 -5.35 24.26 -1.05
C TYR A 302 -4.73 24.58 -2.42
N GLN A 303 -3.39 24.66 -2.49
CA GLN A 303 -2.65 24.86 -3.75
C GLN A 303 -2.38 23.56 -4.52
N TRP A 304 -2.80 22.41 -3.98
CA TRP A 304 -2.44 21.12 -4.53
C TRP A 304 -3.03 20.91 -5.93
N PRO A 305 -2.27 20.33 -6.89
CA PRO A 305 -2.78 20.10 -8.25
C PRO A 305 -4.05 19.23 -8.24
N THR A 306 -5.09 19.68 -8.96
CA THR A 306 -6.42 19.05 -8.97
C THR A 306 -6.41 17.62 -9.54
N ASN A 307 -5.43 17.30 -10.38
CA ASN A 307 -5.24 15.97 -10.95
C ASN A 307 -4.52 14.98 -10.01
N GLN A 308 -4.14 15.40 -8.81
CA GLN A 308 -3.46 14.58 -7.80
C GLN A 308 -4.22 14.62 -6.48
N VAL A 309 -5.26 13.79 -6.35
CA VAL A 309 -6.04 13.72 -5.11
C VAL A 309 -5.20 13.06 -4.01
N CYS A 310 -4.95 13.81 -2.94
CA CYS A 310 -4.13 13.40 -1.80
C CYS A 310 -4.53 14.26 -0.60
N VAL A 311 -4.75 13.66 0.58
CA VAL A 311 -5.15 14.36 1.81
C VAL A 311 -3.94 14.51 2.73
N ILE A 312 -3.21 15.63 2.60
CA ILE A 312 -2.01 15.94 3.40
C ILE A 312 -2.33 16.74 4.67
N TYR A 313 -3.54 17.26 4.81
CA TYR A 313 -4.00 18.04 5.96
C TYR A 313 -5.38 17.58 6.42
N ASP A 314 -5.55 17.46 7.73
CA ASP A 314 -6.85 17.23 8.37
C ASP A 314 -6.86 17.87 9.76
N GLY A 315 -7.20 19.15 9.83
CA GLY A 315 -7.07 19.95 11.05
C GLY A 315 -7.88 19.45 12.24
N LEU A 316 -7.33 19.62 13.44
CA LEU A 316 -8.04 19.35 14.69
C LEU A 316 -9.23 20.30 14.90
N GLY A 317 -9.12 21.54 14.42
CA GLY A 317 -10.15 22.58 14.45
C GLY A 317 -10.71 22.92 13.07
N PRO A 318 -11.73 23.80 13.01
CA PRO A 318 -12.28 24.25 11.75
C PRO A 318 -11.27 25.08 10.95
N SER A 319 -11.48 25.15 9.64
CA SER A 319 -10.76 26.01 8.71
C SER A 319 -11.75 26.67 7.75
N SER A 320 -11.29 27.62 6.95
CA SER A 320 -12.11 28.21 5.88
C SER A 320 -12.62 27.16 4.86
N ALA A 321 -11.91 26.03 4.70
CA ALA A 321 -12.31 24.94 3.83
C ALA A 321 -13.13 23.84 4.54
N ILE A 322 -13.04 23.74 5.87
CA ILE A 322 -13.63 22.65 6.66
C ILE A 322 -14.38 23.24 7.85
N THR A 323 -15.70 23.16 7.84
CA THR A 323 -16.55 23.75 8.90
C THR A 323 -16.40 23.07 10.25
N LYS A 324 -16.07 21.77 10.28
CA LYS A 324 -15.85 20.99 11.50
C LYS A 324 -14.50 20.29 11.45
N GLY A 325 -13.60 20.67 12.35
CA GLY A 325 -12.33 19.98 12.53
C GLY A 325 -12.49 18.53 12.98
N LEU A 326 -11.45 17.73 12.81
CA LEU A 326 -11.43 16.31 13.14
C LEU A 326 -11.90 16.04 14.58
N SER A 327 -11.48 16.87 15.55
CA SER A 327 -11.85 16.72 16.95
C SER A 327 -13.37 16.83 17.15
N GLU A 328 -14.03 17.79 16.51
CA GLU A 328 -15.48 17.97 16.61
C GLU A 328 -16.23 16.85 15.87
N ARG A 329 -15.78 16.47 14.66
CA ARG A 329 -16.41 15.40 13.88
C ARG A 329 -16.41 14.09 14.67
N VAL A 330 -15.25 13.67 15.15
CA VAL A 330 -15.07 12.45 15.94
C VAL A 330 -15.85 12.51 17.26
N THR A 331 -15.76 13.61 18.00
CA THR A 331 -16.49 13.76 19.27
C THR A 331 -17.99 13.66 19.07
N SER A 332 -18.52 14.30 18.03
CA SER A 332 -19.95 14.24 17.69
C SER A 332 -20.38 12.82 17.32
N HIS A 333 -19.53 12.07 16.61
CA HIS A 333 -19.80 10.69 16.19
C HIS A 333 -19.78 9.71 17.36
N LEU A 334 -18.88 9.90 18.32
CA LEU A 334 -18.70 8.98 19.45
C LEU A 334 -19.57 9.31 20.67
N ALA A 335 -20.10 10.54 20.78
CA ALA A 335 -20.95 10.94 21.89
C ALA A 335 -22.21 10.04 22.08
N PRO A 336 -22.95 9.65 21.02
CA PRO A 336 -24.07 8.71 21.14
C PRO A 336 -23.66 7.31 21.63
N LEU A 337 -22.37 6.96 21.52
CA LEU A 337 -21.80 5.69 21.97
C LEU A 337 -21.30 5.76 23.43
N GLY A 338 -21.50 6.88 24.12
CA GLY A 338 -21.13 7.08 25.53
C GLY A 338 -19.70 7.57 25.75
N TYR A 339 -18.99 8.01 24.72
CA TYR A 339 -17.66 8.62 24.87
C TYR A 339 -17.78 10.12 25.12
N ALA A 340 -17.32 10.55 26.30
CA ALA A 340 -17.23 11.96 26.63
C ALA A 340 -16.10 12.65 25.84
N ALA A 341 -16.27 13.95 25.58
CA ALA A 341 -15.34 14.75 24.76
C ALA A 341 -13.91 14.83 25.35
N ASP A 342 -13.76 14.66 26.66
CA ASP A 342 -12.45 14.61 27.32
C ASP A 342 -11.67 13.32 27.04
N ARG A 343 -12.36 12.25 26.62
CA ARG A 343 -11.76 10.97 26.21
C ARG A 343 -11.31 10.94 24.75
N VAL A 344 -11.69 11.95 23.96
CA VAL A 344 -11.21 12.15 22.59
C VAL A 344 -9.97 13.04 22.65
N ARG A 345 -8.81 12.46 22.34
CA ARG A 345 -7.50 13.12 22.45
C ARG A 345 -6.60 12.73 21.28
N VAL A 346 -5.61 13.55 20.95
CA VAL A 346 -4.54 13.13 20.04
C VAL A 346 -3.87 11.88 20.57
N TRP A 347 -3.74 10.86 19.69
CA TRP A 347 -2.96 9.68 20.02
C TRP A 347 -1.48 10.03 19.91
N GLU A 348 -0.74 9.94 21.01
CA GLU A 348 0.65 10.40 21.05
C GLU A 348 1.62 9.51 20.24
N TYR A 349 1.25 8.25 20.01
CA TYR A 349 2.13 7.24 19.43
C TYR A 349 2.74 7.66 18.06
N PRO A 350 1.97 8.12 17.05
CA PRO A 350 2.54 8.63 15.80
C PRO A 350 3.65 9.68 15.97
N GLU A 351 3.45 10.66 16.86
CA GLU A 351 4.40 11.76 17.05
C GLU A 351 5.64 11.29 17.84
N GLN A 352 5.45 10.46 18.88
CA GLN A 352 6.54 9.84 19.63
C GLN A 352 7.40 8.97 18.71
N GLN A 353 6.77 8.13 17.89
CA GLN A 353 7.46 7.23 16.97
C GLN A 353 8.24 8.00 15.89
N SER A 354 7.64 9.08 15.35
CA SER A 354 8.34 9.98 14.42
C SER A 354 9.52 10.70 15.08
N ALA A 355 9.41 11.04 16.37
CA ALA A 355 10.50 11.65 17.13
C ALA A 355 11.63 10.67 17.46
N LEU A 356 11.31 9.42 17.78
CA LEU A 356 12.30 8.37 17.95
C LEU A 356 13.04 8.11 16.64
N TYR A 357 12.31 8.00 15.52
CA TYR A 357 12.89 7.82 14.19
C TYR A 357 13.91 8.91 13.82
N ASP A 358 13.58 10.18 14.06
CA ASP A 358 14.53 11.28 13.82
C ASP A 358 15.74 11.24 14.77
N SER A 359 15.50 10.99 16.06
CA SER A 359 16.54 11.14 17.09
C SER A 359 17.60 10.04 17.05
N MET A 360 17.23 8.82 16.61
CA MET A 360 18.15 7.71 16.42
C MET A 360 19.10 7.91 15.22
N GLY A 361 18.93 9.02 14.49
CA GLY A 361 19.48 9.20 13.17
C GLY A 361 18.63 8.39 12.19
N ALA A 362 18.16 9.02 11.12
CA ALA A 362 17.50 8.33 10.02
C ALA A 362 18.43 7.21 9.45
N GLU A 363 18.14 6.70 8.25
CA GLU A 363 18.85 5.62 7.52
C GLU A 363 20.40 5.48 7.69
N SER A 364 21.13 6.50 8.13
CA SER A 364 22.55 6.48 8.49
C SER A 364 22.90 5.82 9.83
N ALA A 365 21.92 5.47 10.68
CA ALA A 365 22.21 4.85 11.96
C ALA A 365 22.71 3.39 11.81
N PRO A 366 23.69 2.93 12.61
CA PRO A 366 24.28 1.59 12.45
C PRO A 366 23.27 0.43 12.50
N HIS A 367 22.19 0.57 13.28
CA HIS A 367 21.13 -0.43 13.39
C HIS A 367 20.22 -0.47 12.15
N MET A 368 20.16 0.62 11.36
CA MET A 368 19.41 0.70 10.10
C MET A 368 20.21 0.23 8.88
N THR A 369 21.54 0.26 8.94
CA THR A 369 22.41 -0.14 7.82
C THR A 369 22.05 -1.50 7.20
N PRO A 370 21.83 -2.58 7.98
CA PRO A 370 21.49 -3.88 7.40
C PRO A 370 20.18 -3.84 6.59
N LEU A 371 19.22 -3.05 7.07
CA LEU A 371 17.94 -2.87 6.40
C LEU A 371 18.10 -2.07 5.10
N VAL A 372 18.78 -0.93 5.16
CA VAL A 372 19.05 -0.08 4.00
C VAL A 372 19.79 -0.86 2.93
N ASP A 373 20.75 -1.70 3.32
CA ASP A 373 21.48 -2.57 2.40
C ASP A 373 20.57 -3.59 1.71
N VAL A 374 19.65 -4.22 2.45
CA VAL A 374 18.65 -5.14 1.87
C VAL A 374 17.70 -4.39 0.93
N MET A 375 17.22 -3.21 1.33
CA MET A 375 16.28 -2.42 0.53
C MET A 375 16.94 -1.82 -0.73
N SER A 376 18.26 -1.65 -0.72
CA SER A 376 19.06 -1.19 -1.87
C SER A 376 19.13 -2.20 -3.03
N GLY A 377 18.66 -3.44 -2.84
CA GLY A 377 18.64 -4.46 -3.88
C GLY A 377 19.85 -5.41 -3.83
N PRO A 378 19.87 -6.44 -4.70
CA PRO A 378 20.88 -7.50 -4.61
C PRO A 378 22.28 -7.01 -5.02
N ARG A 379 23.28 -7.75 -4.56
CA ARG A 379 24.66 -7.66 -5.01
C ARG A 379 24.90 -8.66 -6.13
N SER A 380 25.43 -8.22 -7.26
CA SER A 380 25.82 -9.10 -8.37
C SER A 380 27.32 -9.32 -8.40
N PHE A 381 27.73 -10.52 -8.76
CA PHE A 381 29.13 -10.91 -8.89
C PHE A 381 29.53 -10.88 -10.36
N VAL A 382 30.57 -10.09 -10.68
CA VAL A 382 31.15 -10.03 -12.03
C VAL A 382 32.53 -10.67 -11.98
N GLU A 383 32.70 -11.74 -12.74
CA GLU A 383 33.94 -12.48 -12.87
C GLU A 383 34.75 -11.94 -14.04
N GLU A 384 35.91 -11.36 -13.76
CA GLU A 384 36.84 -10.86 -14.75
C GLU A 384 38.15 -11.66 -14.67
N PRO A 385 38.75 -12.08 -15.80
CA PRO A 385 40.07 -12.71 -15.77
C PRO A 385 41.10 -11.70 -15.25
N ASP A 386 41.88 -12.06 -14.23
CA ASP A 386 42.99 -11.26 -13.75
C ASP A 386 44.18 -11.45 -14.72
N PRO A 387 44.57 -10.40 -15.48
CA PRO A 387 45.64 -10.49 -16.46
C PRO A 387 47.00 -10.80 -15.84
N LYS A 388 47.16 -10.67 -14.51
CA LYS A 388 48.44 -10.90 -13.82
C LYS A 388 48.58 -12.29 -13.22
N THR A 389 47.49 -12.92 -12.81
CA THR A 389 47.55 -14.14 -11.98
C THR A 389 46.89 -15.36 -12.64
N ASN A 390 46.29 -15.20 -13.82
CA ASN A 390 45.48 -16.23 -14.50
C ASN A 390 44.32 -16.77 -13.62
N ASN A 391 43.98 -16.04 -12.55
CA ASN A 391 42.85 -16.30 -11.67
C ASN A 391 41.64 -15.46 -12.09
N VAL A 392 40.47 -15.80 -11.59
CA VAL A 392 39.26 -14.98 -11.75
C VAL A 392 39.18 -13.97 -10.61
N LYS A 393 39.14 -12.68 -10.94
CA LYS A 393 38.82 -11.60 -10.00
C LYS A 393 37.31 -11.41 -9.96
N VAL A 394 36.72 -11.55 -8.77
CA VAL A 394 35.29 -11.28 -8.56
C VAL A 394 35.12 -9.84 -8.09
N THR A 395 34.34 -9.06 -8.84
CA THR A 395 33.93 -7.71 -8.44
C THR A 395 32.46 -7.72 -8.02
N ILE A 396 32.16 -7.10 -6.88
CA ILE A 396 30.80 -6.96 -6.37
C ILE A 396 30.21 -5.66 -6.92
N GLN A 397 29.07 -5.76 -7.60
CA GLN A 397 28.34 -4.62 -8.13
C GLN A 397 26.98 -4.49 -7.44
N LYS A 398 26.53 -3.24 -7.23
CA LYS A 398 25.18 -2.97 -6.72
C LYS A 398 24.16 -3.14 -7.85
N ALA A 399 22.99 -3.68 -7.54
CA ALA A 399 21.90 -3.74 -8.50
C ALA A 399 21.50 -2.34 -9.01
N LYS A 400 21.10 -2.29 -10.28
CA LYS A 400 20.52 -1.08 -10.88
C LYS A 400 19.11 -0.79 -10.37
N ARG A 401 18.41 -1.81 -9.86
CA ARG A 401 17.02 -1.72 -9.38
C ARG A 401 16.97 -2.10 -7.90
N PRO A 402 16.62 -1.16 -7.01
CA PRO A 402 16.52 -1.43 -5.59
C PRO A 402 15.26 -2.24 -5.25
N LEU A 403 15.29 -2.97 -4.14
CA LEU A 403 14.16 -3.74 -3.64
C LEU A 403 12.97 -2.83 -3.27
N GLN A 404 13.26 -1.68 -2.66
CA GLN A 404 12.22 -0.73 -2.29
C GLN A 404 11.42 -0.24 -3.52
N GLN A 405 12.00 -0.12 -4.72
CA GLN A 405 11.26 0.24 -5.93
C GLN A 405 10.27 -0.87 -6.33
N ALA A 406 10.72 -2.13 -6.33
CA ALA A 406 9.84 -3.28 -6.60
C ALA A 406 8.72 -3.37 -5.56
N ARG A 407 9.02 -3.06 -4.30
CA ARG A 407 8.04 -3.03 -3.22
C ARG A 407 7.00 -1.91 -3.40
N VAL A 408 7.41 -0.70 -3.79
CA VAL A 408 6.46 0.37 -4.10
C VAL A 408 5.56 -0.04 -5.28
N GLN A 409 6.12 -0.63 -6.35
CA GLN A 409 5.32 -1.13 -7.47
C GLN A 409 4.26 -2.15 -7.04
N HIS A 410 4.63 -3.10 -6.18
CA HIS A 410 3.68 -4.05 -5.58
C HIS A 410 2.57 -3.32 -4.82
N LEU A 411 2.92 -2.42 -3.89
CA LEU A 411 1.94 -1.68 -3.09
C LEU A 411 0.98 -0.84 -3.97
N LEU A 412 1.47 -0.31 -5.08
CA LEU A 412 0.67 0.45 -6.05
C LEU A 412 -0.17 -0.44 -7.00
N GLY A 413 -0.06 -1.76 -6.90
CA GLY A 413 -0.81 -2.70 -7.76
C GLY A 413 -0.18 -2.93 -9.14
N HIS A 414 1.06 -2.51 -9.38
CA HIS A 414 1.82 -2.82 -10.60
C HIS A 414 2.39 -4.24 -10.53
N ARG A 415 1.49 -5.23 -10.48
CA ARG A 415 1.79 -6.62 -10.11
C ARG A 415 2.78 -7.32 -11.05
N VAL A 416 2.64 -7.10 -12.36
CA VAL A 416 3.53 -7.71 -13.38
C VAL A 416 4.97 -7.20 -13.22
N ASP A 417 5.13 -5.89 -13.08
CA ASP A 417 6.45 -5.27 -12.88
C ASP A 417 7.09 -5.71 -11.56
N ALA A 418 6.28 -5.79 -10.49
CA ALA A 418 6.74 -6.25 -9.19
C ALA A 418 7.26 -7.70 -9.25
N ILE A 419 6.48 -8.63 -9.82
CA ILE A 419 6.91 -10.04 -9.98
C ILE A 419 8.18 -10.12 -10.83
N GLY A 420 8.26 -9.40 -11.95
CA GLY A 420 9.45 -9.41 -12.81
C GLY A 420 10.72 -8.95 -12.08
N ASN A 421 10.60 -7.91 -11.25
CA ASN A 421 11.71 -7.42 -10.43
C ASN A 421 12.08 -8.42 -9.31
N TYR A 422 11.08 -8.98 -8.60
CA TYR A 422 11.30 -9.99 -7.57
C TYR A 422 12.01 -11.25 -8.10
N LEU A 423 11.58 -11.77 -9.25
CA LEU A 423 12.24 -12.91 -9.90
C LEU A 423 13.70 -12.63 -10.26
N THR A 424 14.00 -11.42 -10.71
CA THR A 424 15.38 -11.00 -11.02
C THR A 424 16.26 -11.02 -9.76
N MET A 425 15.72 -10.54 -8.64
CA MET A 425 16.43 -10.52 -7.36
C MET A 425 16.64 -11.93 -6.79
N MET A 426 15.65 -12.81 -6.94
CA MET A 426 15.77 -14.23 -6.55
C MET A 426 16.86 -14.97 -7.32
N ARG A 427 17.02 -14.68 -8.62
CA ARG A 427 18.12 -15.25 -9.40
C ARG A 427 19.47 -14.79 -8.87
N ALA A 428 19.60 -13.52 -8.49
CA ALA A 428 20.86 -13.00 -7.92
C ALA A 428 21.24 -13.69 -6.61
N HIS A 429 20.28 -14.06 -5.76
CA HIS A 429 20.55 -14.84 -4.55
C HIS A 429 21.12 -16.24 -4.84
N ARG A 430 20.63 -16.89 -5.90
CA ARG A 430 21.09 -18.24 -6.29
C ARG A 430 22.40 -18.24 -7.07
N SER A 431 22.85 -17.07 -7.51
CA SER A 431 24.13 -16.90 -8.19
C SER A 431 25.26 -16.88 -7.17
N ALA A 432 26.00 -17.99 -7.05
CA ALA A 432 27.28 -18.01 -6.37
C ALA A 432 28.41 -17.85 -7.40
N PRO A 433 29.49 -17.09 -7.08
CA PRO A 433 30.65 -17.03 -7.96
C PRO A 433 31.31 -18.43 -8.04
N LYS A 434 31.77 -18.80 -9.23
CA LYS A 434 32.44 -20.08 -9.49
C LYS A 434 33.90 -20.00 -9.04
N MET A 435 34.15 -20.01 -7.74
CA MET A 435 35.52 -20.00 -7.20
C MET A 435 35.93 -21.37 -6.63
N GLY A 436 37.10 -21.85 -7.04
CA GLY A 436 37.74 -23.07 -6.53
C GLY A 436 38.59 -22.87 -5.27
N GLY A 437 38.36 -21.80 -4.50
CA GLY A 437 39.21 -21.39 -3.35
C GLY A 437 38.42 -20.75 -2.20
N LYS A 438 39.14 -20.23 -1.19
CA LYS A 438 38.54 -19.56 -0.01
C LYS A 438 37.72 -18.34 -0.43
N ILE A 439 36.48 -18.26 0.05
CA ILE A 439 35.58 -17.13 -0.19
C ILE A 439 36.06 -15.92 0.61
N ASP A 440 36.21 -14.76 -0.05
CA ASP A 440 36.49 -13.49 0.60
C ASP A 440 35.32 -13.08 1.52
N SER A 441 35.62 -12.55 2.71
CA SER A 441 34.64 -11.99 3.65
C SER A 441 33.63 -11.01 3.01
N ALA A 442 34.04 -10.18 2.06
CA ALA A 442 33.15 -9.25 1.37
C ALA A 442 32.17 -9.97 0.43
N ILE A 443 32.61 -11.05 -0.21
CA ILE A 443 31.76 -11.90 -1.05
C ILE A 443 30.75 -12.63 -0.16
N GLN A 444 31.19 -13.17 0.97
CA GLN A 444 30.30 -13.83 1.94
C GLN A 444 29.24 -12.85 2.46
N GLN A 445 29.64 -11.64 2.86
CA GLN A 445 28.70 -10.60 3.30
C GLN A 445 27.68 -10.26 2.20
N ALA A 446 28.09 -10.14 0.95
CA ALA A 446 27.19 -9.89 -0.17
C ALA A 446 26.21 -11.06 -0.42
N MET A 447 26.67 -12.31 -0.26
CA MET A 447 25.81 -13.50 -0.34
C MET A 447 24.79 -13.54 0.80
N ASP A 448 25.21 -13.19 2.02
CA ASP A 448 24.32 -13.13 3.19
C ASP A 448 23.27 -12.01 3.02
N GLN A 449 23.67 -10.84 2.49
CA GLN A 449 22.75 -9.77 2.10
C GLN A 449 21.73 -10.24 1.06
N ASN A 450 22.17 -10.93 0.01
CA ASN A 450 21.28 -11.48 -1.00
C ASN A 450 20.31 -12.52 -0.42
N ARG A 451 20.74 -13.30 0.59
CA ARG A 451 19.88 -14.27 1.29
C ARG A 451 18.79 -13.58 2.09
N LEU A 452 19.12 -12.55 2.87
CA LEU A 452 18.13 -11.76 3.63
C LEU A 452 17.14 -11.04 2.70
N LEU A 453 17.64 -10.55 1.56
CA LEU A 453 16.80 -9.99 0.51
C LEU A 453 15.83 -11.03 -0.07
N ALA A 454 16.34 -12.21 -0.41
CA ALA A 454 15.54 -13.28 -1.01
C ALA A 454 14.42 -13.77 -0.08
N ASP A 455 14.68 -13.86 1.23
CA ASP A 455 13.66 -14.13 2.25
C ASP A 455 12.44 -13.19 2.06
N LYS A 456 12.66 -11.87 2.07
CA LYS A 456 11.57 -10.89 1.89
C LYS A 456 10.91 -10.99 0.52
N VAL A 457 11.71 -11.14 -0.54
CA VAL A 457 11.24 -11.17 -1.94
C VAL A 457 10.32 -12.35 -2.21
N VAL A 458 10.66 -13.56 -1.76
CA VAL A 458 9.79 -14.73 -1.99
C VAL A 458 8.46 -14.57 -1.28
N TYR A 459 8.47 -14.06 -0.04
CA TYR A 459 7.23 -13.79 0.68
C TYR A 459 6.35 -12.77 -0.06
N TRP A 460 6.91 -11.62 -0.45
CA TRP A 460 6.13 -10.60 -1.15
C TRP A 460 5.67 -11.03 -2.54
N MET A 461 6.45 -11.85 -3.25
CA MET A 461 6.01 -12.45 -4.51
C MET A 461 4.78 -13.33 -4.31
N SER A 462 4.72 -14.10 -3.22
CA SER A 462 3.54 -14.90 -2.87
C SER A 462 2.31 -14.04 -2.58
N LEU A 463 2.48 -12.86 -1.97
CA LEU A 463 1.38 -11.91 -1.76
C LEU A 463 0.83 -11.39 -3.08
N VAL A 464 1.69 -11.03 -4.04
CA VAL A 464 1.23 -10.60 -5.37
C VAL A 464 0.46 -11.72 -6.08
N GLN A 465 0.92 -12.98 -5.98
CA GLN A 465 0.21 -14.14 -6.55
C GLN A 465 -1.15 -14.35 -5.88
N PHE A 466 -1.22 -14.23 -4.55
CA PHE A 466 -2.48 -14.31 -3.81
C PHE A 466 -3.46 -13.20 -4.23
N GLU A 467 -2.99 -11.97 -4.37
CA GLU A 467 -3.80 -10.82 -4.83
C GLU A 467 -4.29 -10.98 -6.28
N ASN A 468 -3.66 -11.84 -7.07
CA ASN A 468 -4.05 -12.19 -8.44
C ASN A 468 -4.99 -13.41 -8.51
N ASP A 469 -5.41 -13.95 -7.36
CA ASP A 469 -6.16 -15.21 -7.28
C ASP A 469 -5.43 -16.42 -7.90
N ASP A 470 -4.10 -16.34 -8.04
CA ASP A 470 -3.25 -17.43 -8.52
C ASP A 470 -2.77 -18.28 -7.32
N TYR A 471 -3.73 -18.99 -6.72
CA TYR A 471 -3.51 -19.71 -5.46
C TYR A 471 -2.54 -20.89 -5.62
N ASP A 472 -2.50 -21.57 -6.77
CA ASP A 472 -1.56 -22.67 -7.03
C ASP A 472 -0.11 -22.15 -7.14
N ALA A 473 0.13 -21.08 -7.91
CA ALA A 473 1.47 -20.48 -7.97
C ALA A 473 1.89 -19.92 -6.60
N CYS A 474 0.96 -19.30 -5.87
CA CYS A 474 1.19 -18.83 -4.51
C CYS A 474 1.65 -19.96 -3.59
N GLN A 475 0.94 -21.09 -3.57
CA GLN A 475 1.33 -22.27 -2.79
C GLN A 475 2.67 -22.86 -3.24
N GLY A 476 2.97 -22.88 -4.53
CA GLY A 476 4.27 -23.29 -5.05
C GLY A 476 5.41 -22.41 -4.52
N THR A 477 5.22 -21.08 -4.55
CA THR A 477 6.17 -20.10 -4.04
C THR A 477 6.38 -20.25 -2.53
N LEU A 478 5.31 -20.41 -1.75
CA LEU A 478 5.36 -20.58 -0.29
C LEU A 478 6.03 -21.90 0.13
N ARG A 479 5.78 -22.99 -0.60
CA ARG A 479 6.51 -24.25 -0.38
C ARG A 479 8.00 -24.09 -0.64
N SER A 480 8.39 -23.34 -1.68
CA SER A 480 9.80 -23.03 -1.93
C SER A 480 10.40 -22.16 -0.83
N TYR A 481 9.64 -21.15 -0.35
CA TYR A 481 10.03 -20.31 0.79
C TYR A 481 10.38 -21.17 2.01
N MET A 482 9.46 -22.04 2.43
CA MET A 482 9.62 -22.84 3.65
C MET A 482 10.80 -23.81 3.57
N ARG A 483 11.17 -24.24 2.37
CA ARG A 483 12.35 -25.08 2.11
C ARG A 483 13.65 -24.28 2.09
N GLU A 484 13.66 -23.10 1.47
CA GLU A 484 14.87 -22.27 1.32
C GLU A 484 15.18 -21.46 2.59
N PHE A 485 14.14 -21.03 3.31
CA PHE A 485 14.21 -20.16 4.49
C PHE A 485 13.41 -20.76 5.67
N PRO A 486 13.77 -21.96 6.19
CA PRO A 486 13.03 -22.62 7.26
C PRO A 486 13.02 -21.84 8.59
N LEU A 487 13.92 -20.86 8.74
CA LEU A 487 14.03 -19.93 9.86
C LEU A 487 13.92 -18.46 9.40
N GLY A 488 13.35 -18.21 8.22
CA GLY A 488 13.19 -16.87 7.68
C GLY A 488 12.24 -16.01 8.52
N GLU A 489 12.40 -14.69 8.44
CA GLU A 489 11.64 -13.73 9.25
C GLU A 489 10.13 -13.79 8.95
N MET A 490 9.77 -14.17 7.72
CA MET A 490 8.39 -14.22 7.23
C MET A 490 7.79 -15.63 7.29
N ARG A 491 8.46 -16.60 7.92
CA ARG A 491 8.04 -18.01 7.94
C ARG A 491 6.60 -18.21 8.41
N ASP A 492 6.25 -17.67 9.58
CA ASP A 492 4.92 -17.91 10.15
C ASP A 492 3.83 -17.18 9.36
N ALA A 493 4.15 -16.01 8.79
CA ALA A 493 3.28 -15.32 7.84
C ALA A 493 3.09 -16.11 6.53
N ALA A 494 4.15 -16.74 6.01
CA ALA A 494 4.10 -17.61 4.86
C ALA A 494 3.22 -18.85 5.11
N ILE A 495 3.29 -19.45 6.32
CA ILE A 495 2.41 -20.56 6.71
C ILE A 495 0.94 -20.10 6.76
N LEU A 496 0.65 -18.95 7.39
CA LEU A 496 -0.71 -18.38 7.40
C LEU A 496 -1.22 -18.13 5.99
N ARG A 497 -0.37 -17.57 5.11
CA ARG A 497 -0.73 -17.32 3.71
C ARG A 497 -1.00 -18.62 2.96
N GLN A 498 -0.20 -19.66 3.18
CA GLN A 498 -0.41 -20.96 2.55
C GLN A 498 -1.74 -21.59 2.98
N SER A 499 -2.05 -21.50 4.28
CA SER A 499 -3.35 -21.92 4.80
C SER A 499 -4.50 -21.13 4.17
N ALA A 500 -4.33 -19.81 3.94
CA ALA A 500 -5.34 -19.00 3.27
C ALA A 500 -5.53 -19.39 1.79
N CYS A 501 -4.48 -19.78 1.07
CA CYS A 501 -4.61 -20.33 -0.28
C CYS A 501 -5.41 -21.64 -0.29
N LEU A 502 -5.08 -22.56 0.62
CA LEU A 502 -5.78 -23.84 0.74
C LEU A 502 -7.24 -23.65 1.15
N GLU A 503 -7.54 -22.66 2.00
CA GLU A 503 -8.92 -22.26 2.32
C GLU A 503 -9.69 -21.82 1.06
N LYS A 504 -9.05 -21.04 0.17
CA LYS A 504 -9.66 -20.58 -1.09
C LYS A 504 -9.93 -21.71 -2.09
N GLU A 505 -9.22 -22.81 -1.97
CA GLU A 505 -9.40 -24.04 -2.75
C GLU A 505 -10.30 -25.07 -2.05
N ASP A 506 -10.97 -24.68 -0.95
CA ASP A 506 -11.81 -25.55 -0.12
C ASP A 506 -11.07 -26.78 0.48
N LYS A 507 -9.75 -26.75 0.56
CA LYS A 507 -8.89 -27.81 1.15
C LYS A 507 -8.68 -27.58 2.64
N TYR A 508 -9.77 -27.56 3.41
CA TYR A 508 -9.73 -27.11 4.81
C TYR A 508 -8.88 -28.00 5.74
N GLU A 509 -8.83 -29.31 5.52
CA GLU A 509 -8.02 -30.22 6.35
C GLU A 509 -6.51 -30.01 6.12
N GLU A 510 -6.10 -29.83 4.87
CA GLU A 510 -4.72 -29.51 4.54
C GLU A 510 -4.32 -28.13 5.09
N ALA A 511 -5.22 -27.14 4.99
CA ALA A 511 -5.02 -25.81 5.56
C ALA A 511 -4.77 -25.88 7.07
N GLU A 512 -5.61 -26.61 7.80
CA GLU A 512 -5.48 -26.81 9.24
C GLU A 512 -4.14 -27.48 9.60
N LYS A 513 -3.75 -28.52 8.85
CA LYS A 513 -2.49 -29.23 9.04
C LYS A 513 -1.27 -28.33 8.83
N VAL A 514 -1.33 -27.42 7.86
CA VAL A 514 -0.23 -26.47 7.62
C VAL A 514 -0.07 -25.50 8.79
N LEU A 515 -1.16 -25.05 9.40
CA LEU A 515 -1.14 -24.13 10.55
C LEU A 515 -0.47 -24.70 11.80
N SER A 516 -0.46 -26.03 11.98
CA SER A 516 0.17 -26.65 13.15
C SER A 516 1.70 -26.46 13.19
N ALA A 517 2.31 -25.97 12.10
CA ALA A 517 3.73 -25.66 12.03
C ALA A 517 4.10 -24.29 12.64
N ILE A 518 3.12 -23.46 12.98
CA ILE A 518 3.31 -22.18 13.70
C ILE A 518 3.37 -22.49 15.20
N GLY A 519 4.44 -22.05 15.87
CA GLY A 519 4.61 -22.19 17.31
C GLY A 519 3.86 -21.15 18.14
N PRO A 520 4.01 -21.14 19.47
CA PRO A 520 3.55 -20.03 20.31
C PRO A 520 4.28 -18.73 19.94
N GLY A 521 3.58 -17.58 20.02
CA GLY A 521 4.15 -16.27 19.66
C GLY A 521 3.14 -15.28 19.10
N LEU A 522 3.62 -14.29 18.34
CA LEU A 522 2.80 -13.18 17.81
C LEU A 522 1.69 -13.64 16.85
N TYR A 523 1.91 -14.76 16.17
CA TYR A 523 0.95 -15.34 15.22
C TYR A 523 -0.03 -16.32 15.88
N GLU A 524 0.17 -16.68 17.15
CA GLU A 524 -0.61 -17.71 17.84
C GLU A 524 -2.11 -17.42 17.76
N GLN A 525 -2.51 -16.18 18.04
CA GLN A 525 -3.93 -15.82 17.98
C GLN A 525 -4.51 -15.91 16.57
N ARG A 526 -3.78 -15.42 15.55
CA ARG A 526 -4.21 -15.56 14.15
C ARG A 526 -4.34 -17.04 13.75
N ARG A 527 -3.36 -17.86 14.13
CA ARG A 527 -3.33 -19.32 13.89
C ARG A 527 -4.54 -20.01 14.49
N GLU A 528 -4.81 -19.78 15.78
CA GLU A 528 -5.91 -20.43 16.50
C GLU A 528 -7.28 -20.02 15.94
N LEU A 529 -7.47 -18.73 15.68
CA LEU A 529 -8.72 -18.23 15.08
C LEU A 529 -8.95 -18.83 13.69
N LEU A 530 -7.92 -18.88 12.85
CA LEU A 530 -8.00 -19.50 11.52
C LEU A 530 -8.25 -21.02 11.61
N SER A 531 -7.57 -21.72 12.53
CA SER A 531 -7.77 -23.16 12.74
C SER A 531 -9.19 -23.48 13.18
N ARG A 532 -9.75 -22.75 14.16
CA ARG A 532 -11.14 -22.93 14.61
C ARG A 532 -12.12 -22.76 13.46
N ARG A 533 -11.95 -21.70 12.68
CA ARG A 533 -12.74 -21.41 11.49
C ARG A 533 -12.67 -22.54 10.46
N LEU A 534 -11.48 -23.03 10.12
CA LEU A 534 -11.33 -24.12 9.15
C LEU A 534 -12.07 -25.39 9.60
N LYS A 535 -12.08 -25.69 10.91
CA LYS A 535 -12.87 -26.79 11.48
C LYS A 535 -14.37 -26.57 11.30
N GLU A 536 -14.86 -25.36 11.53
CA GLU A 536 -16.26 -24.98 11.34
C GLU A 536 -16.69 -25.13 9.87
N LEU A 537 -15.86 -24.67 8.92
CA LEU A 537 -16.13 -24.81 7.49
C LEU A 537 -16.16 -26.26 7.03
N ARG A 538 -15.21 -27.08 7.51
CA ARG A 538 -15.22 -28.53 7.26
C ARG A 538 -16.51 -29.18 7.76
N GLY A 539 -16.96 -28.83 8.96
CA GLY A 539 -18.21 -29.32 9.53
C GLY A 539 -19.45 -28.89 8.71
N ALA A 540 -19.48 -27.64 8.23
CA ALA A 540 -20.57 -27.13 7.42
C ALA A 540 -20.66 -27.83 6.05
N VAL A 541 -19.53 -28.14 5.41
CA VAL A 541 -19.51 -28.90 4.15
C VAL A 541 -19.98 -30.34 4.36
N ALA A 542 -19.58 -31.00 5.44
CA ALA A 542 -20.02 -32.36 5.76
C ALA A 542 -21.53 -32.44 6.06
N ALA A 543 -22.14 -31.35 6.55
CA ALA A 543 -23.56 -31.29 6.89
C ALA A 543 -24.49 -30.91 5.72
N ALA A 544 -23.95 -30.48 4.58
CA ALA A 544 -24.76 -30.14 3.40
C ALA A 544 -25.29 -31.45 2.75
N PRO A 545 -26.61 -31.57 2.49
CA PRO A 545 -27.15 -32.74 1.82
C PRO A 545 -26.51 -32.87 0.43
N PRO A 546 -26.23 -34.11 -0.05
CA PRO A 546 -25.66 -34.30 -1.38
C PRO A 546 -26.57 -33.64 -2.41
N VAL A 547 -25.99 -32.75 -3.23
CA VAL A 547 -26.68 -32.15 -4.36
C VAL A 547 -27.11 -33.30 -5.27
N THR A 548 -28.39 -33.65 -5.24
CA THR A 548 -28.97 -34.58 -6.20
C THR A 548 -28.79 -33.95 -7.58
N THR A 549 -27.85 -34.49 -8.34
CA THR A 549 -27.64 -34.12 -9.73
C THR A 549 -28.98 -34.33 -10.46
N PRO A 550 -29.56 -33.31 -11.10
CA PRO A 550 -30.74 -33.51 -11.92
C PRO A 550 -30.40 -34.56 -12.98
N GLU A 551 -31.22 -35.59 -13.05
CA GLU A 551 -31.18 -36.60 -14.09
C GLU A 551 -31.12 -35.90 -15.46
N PRO A 552 -30.14 -36.20 -16.33
CA PRO A 552 -30.04 -35.56 -17.63
C PRO A 552 -31.35 -35.77 -18.40
N PRO A 553 -31.95 -34.71 -18.98
CA PRO A 553 -33.15 -34.88 -19.77
C PRO A 553 -32.88 -35.84 -20.93
N ALA A 554 -33.76 -36.84 -21.07
CA ALA A 554 -33.68 -37.86 -22.10
C ALA A 554 -33.46 -37.24 -23.48
N GLN A 555 -32.45 -37.74 -24.19
CA GLN A 555 -32.16 -37.37 -25.58
C GLN A 555 -33.40 -37.59 -26.46
N PRO A 556 -33.86 -36.59 -27.24
CA PRO A 556 -34.89 -36.80 -28.24
C PRO A 556 -34.37 -37.71 -29.36
N ALA A 557 -35.22 -38.64 -29.78
CA ALA A 557 -34.95 -39.62 -30.81
C ALA A 557 -34.54 -38.99 -32.15
N GLU A 558 -33.56 -39.63 -32.76
CA GLU A 558 -32.95 -39.37 -34.06
C GLU A 558 -34.00 -39.54 -35.19
N SER A 559 -34.32 -38.45 -35.89
CA SER A 559 -35.13 -38.49 -37.12
C SER A 559 -34.23 -38.45 -38.36
N ALA A 560 -34.47 -39.43 -39.23
CA ALA A 560 -33.74 -39.77 -40.46
C ALA A 560 -33.68 -38.65 -41.53
N PRO A 561 -32.75 -38.75 -42.52
CA PRO A 561 -32.36 -37.64 -43.39
C PRO A 561 -33.29 -37.47 -44.59
N GLN A 562 -33.66 -36.22 -44.88
CA GLN A 562 -34.29 -35.83 -46.15
C GLN A 562 -33.24 -35.38 -47.16
N THR A 563 -33.34 -35.97 -48.36
CA THR A 563 -32.51 -35.76 -49.55
C THR A 563 -32.86 -34.41 -50.23
N PRO A 564 -31.89 -33.69 -50.84
CA PRO A 564 -32.11 -32.34 -51.35
C PRO A 564 -32.69 -32.32 -52.77
N GLY A 565 -33.65 -31.42 -53.01
CA GLY A 565 -34.15 -31.05 -54.33
C GLY A 565 -33.61 -29.68 -54.80
N PRO A 566 -33.50 -29.43 -56.12
CA PRO A 566 -32.62 -28.41 -56.68
C PRO A 566 -33.33 -27.13 -57.15
N GLY A 567 -32.61 -25.99 -57.14
CA GLY A 567 -32.75 -24.96 -58.18
C GLY A 567 -32.95 -23.49 -57.75
N ALA A 568 -31.88 -22.70 -57.97
CA ALA A 568 -31.81 -21.27 -58.37
C ALA A 568 -32.16 -20.14 -57.35
N PRO A 569 -31.72 -18.87 -57.57
CA PRO A 569 -30.47 -18.32 -58.14
C PRO A 569 -29.80 -17.29 -57.16
N PRO A 570 -28.62 -16.70 -57.47
CA PRO A 570 -27.86 -15.93 -56.47
C PRO A 570 -28.40 -14.51 -56.27
N ALA A 571 -28.59 -14.12 -55.01
CA ALA A 571 -28.87 -12.75 -54.62
C ALA A 571 -27.57 -11.96 -54.38
N GLN A 572 -27.60 -10.69 -54.82
CA GLN A 572 -26.52 -9.72 -54.84
C GLN A 572 -25.97 -9.35 -53.45
N PRO A 573 -24.70 -8.91 -53.36
CA PRO A 573 -24.10 -8.44 -52.11
C PRO A 573 -24.72 -7.09 -51.69
N GLY A 574 -25.33 -7.08 -50.51
CA GLY A 574 -25.85 -5.87 -49.88
C GLY A 574 -24.74 -4.92 -49.45
N GLU A 575 -24.96 -3.64 -49.76
CA GLU A 575 -24.16 -2.48 -49.43
C GLU A 575 -23.87 -2.38 -47.92
N THR A 576 -22.59 -2.34 -47.56
CA THR A 576 -22.15 -1.92 -46.24
C THR A 576 -22.24 -0.40 -46.13
N SER A 577 -23.10 0.09 -45.25
CA SER A 577 -23.16 1.51 -44.87
C SER A 577 -21.80 1.97 -44.29
N PRO A 578 -21.34 3.19 -44.61
CA PRO A 578 -20.11 3.74 -44.04
C PRO A 578 -20.29 4.12 -42.55
N PRO A 579 -19.21 4.07 -41.75
CA PRO A 579 -19.26 4.46 -40.34
C PRO A 579 -19.49 5.98 -40.19
N PRO A 580 -20.10 6.42 -39.07
CA PRO A 580 -20.35 7.83 -38.83
C PRO A 580 -19.04 8.61 -38.62
N PRO A 581 -18.98 9.88 -39.04
CA PRO A 581 -17.79 10.71 -38.89
C PRO A 581 -17.51 11.04 -37.41
N PRO A 582 -16.23 11.25 -37.04
CA PRO A 582 -15.84 11.58 -35.68
C PRO A 582 -16.38 12.95 -35.28
N GLN A 583 -17.01 13.01 -34.11
CA GLN A 583 -17.42 14.26 -33.48
C GLN A 583 -16.17 15.06 -33.09
N ALA A 584 -16.13 16.32 -33.52
CA ALA A 584 -15.08 17.26 -33.21
C ALA A 584 -15.11 17.61 -31.72
N GLU A 585 -13.99 17.40 -31.04
CA GLU A 585 -13.69 18.01 -29.75
C GLU A 585 -13.61 19.53 -29.93
N ALA A 586 -14.45 20.24 -29.19
CA ALA A 586 -14.32 21.66 -28.98
C ALA A 586 -13.36 21.90 -27.81
N THR A 587 -12.29 22.64 -28.07
CA THR A 587 -11.46 23.28 -27.05
C THR A 587 -10.73 24.46 -27.67
N PRO A 588 -10.36 25.51 -26.91
CA PRO A 588 -10.96 26.07 -25.69
C PRO A 588 -11.75 27.36 -25.94
#